data_AF-A0AA89BLD8-F1
#
_entry.id   AF-A0AA89BLD8-F1
#
_cell.length_a   1.000
_cell.length_b   1.000
_cell.length_c   1.000
_cell.angle_alpha   90.00
_cell.angle_beta   90.00
_cell.angle_gamma   90.00
#
_symmetry.space_group_name_H-M   'P 1'
#
loop_
_entity.id
_entity.type
_entity.pdbx_description
1 polymer ?
#
loop_
_entity_poly.entity_id
_entity_poly.type
_entity_poly.pdbx_seq_one_letter_code
_entity_poly.pdbx_strand_id
1 'polypeptide(L)'
;MEQKNVLIVYAHQNPHTSFNAALKDEAIKVFVDNGHNVKMSDLYSQHWDPRATASDFEGLPLHSELSNYFNEQSYATKQGTTSKVIQAEQKKLKEADLVIFQFPVYWFSVPAILKGWFDKVFAVGVTHGFPDNVYENGLMKGKKAMLSLTTGATQEMYSTSGNHGDMNMILWPIQIHRRKLCLMRLAFVYSPRLPPSRLILVMTLLQILLVRKKSLMVQIELEDSKRLLLNDPQSIQTILANYETKLLSYENTVQNLQERMSAMEKENKSKGNVGGSSHDHQGSAVDYLCLPHDPDFSIPENDLLTTPRQGVGLLYGAEYEMNYRNVRFDDVVPCAVCRVQATVLMIPGKSACPQDWKIQYNGLLASNYFNHPGASSYICLDGDPEYVPGTRSHNDNGKLFYPVRTRCGSLECPPYQNDSIVTCVVCAK
;
A
#
# COMPACT_ATOMS: atom_id res chain seq x y z
N MET A 1 22.18 -26.19 13.78
CA MET A 1 21.44 -24.91 13.92
C MET A 1 21.38 -24.57 15.41
N GLU A 2 21.36 -23.29 15.77
CA GLU A 2 21.15 -22.87 17.15
C GLU A 2 19.73 -23.26 17.61
N GLN A 3 19.59 -23.86 18.79
CA GLN A 3 18.27 -24.18 19.36
C GLN A 3 17.49 -22.88 19.60
N LYS A 4 16.19 -22.88 19.28
CA LYS A 4 15.29 -21.72 19.40
C LYS A 4 14.02 -22.13 20.12
N ASN A 5 13.38 -21.18 20.80
CA ASN A 5 12.08 -21.35 21.42
C ASN A 5 10.98 -20.87 20.47
N VAL A 6 10.03 -21.74 20.16
CA VAL A 6 8.89 -21.46 19.28
C VAL A 6 7.61 -21.50 20.10
N LEU A 7 6.80 -20.45 20.02
CA LEU A 7 5.44 -20.44 20.56
C LEU A 7 4.43 -20.58 19.42
N ILE A 8 3.57 -21.58 19.48
CA ILE A 8 2.44 -21.75 18.56
C ILE A 8 1.16 -21.38 19.31
N VAL A 9 0.50 -20.30 18.89
CA VAL A 9 -0.82 -19.89 19.37
C VAL A 9 -1.86 -20.41 18.38
N TYR A 10 -2.67 -21.36 18.82
CA TYR A 10 -3.61 -22.10 17.99
C TYR A 10 -5.05 -21.72 18.33
N ALA A 11 -5.84 -21.35 17.31
CA ALA A 11 -7.20 -20.87 17.50
C ALA A 11 -8.19 -21.59 16.57
N HIS A 12 -8.52 -22.85 16.87
CA HIS A 12 -9.58 -23.58 16.17
C HIS A 12 -10.24 -24.61 17.09
N GLN A 13 -11.58 -24.75 17.00
CA GLN A 13 -12.42 -25.51 17.94
C GLN A 13 -12.09 -27.01 17.97
N ASN A 14 -11.70 -27.55 16.82
CA ASN A 14 -11.38 -28.96 16.66
C ASN A 14 -9.86 -29.16 16.65
N PRO A 15 -9.27 -29.72 17.72
CA PRO A 15 -7.82 -29.80 17.90
C PRO A 15 -7.16 -31.01 17.19
N HIS A 16 -7.94 -31.91 16.61
CA HIS A 16 -7.43 -33.18 16.04
C HIS A 16 -7.78 -33.42 14.57
N THR A 17 -8.98 -33.03 14.12
CA THR A 17 -9.46 -33.42 12.78
C THR A 17 -9.61 -32.24 11.83
N SER A 18 -9.32 -31.01 12.27
CA SER A 18 -9.35 -29.86 11.38
C SER A 18 -8.06 -29.73 10.57
N PHE A 19 -8.14 -29.07 9.42
CA PHE A 19 -6.94 -28.76 8.64
C PHE A 19 -5.99 -27.82 9.41
N ASN A 20 -6.52 -26.92 10.23
CA ASN A 20 -5.71 -26.09 11.13
C ASN A 20 -4.96 -26.95 12.16
N ALA A 21 -5.60 -27.99 12.72
CA ALA A 21 -4.96 -28.93 13.64
C ALA A 21 -3.78 -29.64 12.95
N ALA A 22 -4.00 -30.14 11.72
CA ALA A 22 -2.95 -30.79 10.94
C ALA A 22 -1.76 -29.86 10.68
N LEU A 23 -1.99 -28.59 10.28
CA LEU A 23 -0.93 -27.61 10.09
C LEU A 23 -0.16 -27.30 11.39
N LYS A 24 -0.87 -27.21 12.52
CA LYS A 24 -0.28 -27.01 13.85
C LYS A 24 0.57 -28.20 14.27
N ASP A 25 0.05 -29.42 14.16
CA ASP A 25 0.75 -30.66 14.53
C ASP A 25 2.01 -30.85 13.67
N GLU A 26 1.91 -30.51 12.38
CA GLU A 26 3.05 -30.54 11.46
C GLU A 26 4.12 -29.53 11.85
N ALA A 27 3.74 -28.29 12.15
CA ALA A 27 4.69 -27.28 12.60
C ALA A 27 5.41 -27.74 13.87
N ILE A 28 4.69 -28.30 14.86
CA ILE A 28 5.30 -28.86 16.07
C ILE A 28 6.33 -29.92 15.70
N LYS A 29 5.95 -30.90 14.88
CA LYS A 29 6.83 -31.98 14.44
C LYS A 29 8.09 -31.43 13.78
N VAL A 30 7.96 -30.52 12.81
CA VAL A 30 9.10 -29.92 12.10
C VAL A 30 10.08 -29.25 13.07
N PHE A 31 9.58 -28.40 13.96
CA PHE A 31 10.46 -27.66 14.87
C PHE A 31 11.17 -28.58 15.88
N VAL A 32 10.45 -29.58 16.41
CA VAL A 32 11.03 -30.58 17.32
C VAL A 32 12.09 -31.44 16.60
N ASP A 33 11.78 -31.94 15.40
CA ASP A 33 12.71 -32.76 14.59
C ASP A 33 14.00 -32.00 14.23
N ASN A 34 13.93 -30.66 14.16
CA ASN A 34 15.10 -29.79 13.92
C ASN A 34 15.77 -29.28 15.22
N GLY A 35 15.40 -29.83 16.38
CA GLY A 35 16.04 -29.56 17.67
C GLY A 35 15.61 -28.27 18.35
N HIS A 36 14.48 -27.68 17.96
CA HIS A 36 13.91 -26.48 18.58
C HIS A 36 12.91 -26.84 19.69
N ASN A 37 12.77 -25.97 20.69
CA ASN A 37 11.80 -26.13 21.77
C ASN A 37 10.46 -25.54 21.34
N VAL A 38 9.38 -26.30 21.42
CA VAL A 38 8.05 -25.82 21.02
C VAL A 38 7.13 -25.73 22.24
N LYS A 39 6.52 -24.56 22.45
CA LYS A 39 5.42 -24.34 23.39
C LYS A 39 4.14 -24.07 22.62
N MET A 40 3.02 -24.49 23.19
CA MET A 40 1.71 -24.31 22.58
C MET A 40 0.76 -23.55 23.50
N SER A 41 -0.10 -22.74 22.88
CA SER A 41 -1.30 -22.14 23.49
C SER A 41 -2.48 -22.48 22.61
N ASP A 42 -3.13 -23.61 22.90
CA ASP A 42 -4.39 -23.99 22.27
C ASP A 42 -5.52 -23.29 23.00
N LEU A 43 -5.99 -22.19 22.42
CA LEU A 43 -6.92 -21.29 23.11
C LEU A 43 -8.27 -21.94 23.43
N TYR A 44 -8.73 -22.86 22.56
CA TYR A 44 -9.99 -23.56 22.80
C TYR A 44 -9.84 -24.64 23.86
N SER A 45 -8.77 -25.44 23.80
CA SER A 45 -8.49 -26.46 24.83
C SER A 45 -8.17 -25.85 26.20
N GLN A 46 -7.63 -24.63 26.23
CA GLN A 46 -7.39 -23.86 27.46
C GLN A 46 -8.67 -23.20 28.02
N HIS A 47 -9.80 -23.25 27.31
CA HIS A 47 -11.00 -22.48 27.64
C HIS A 47 -10.70 -20.98 27.86
N TRP A 48 -9.85 -20.42 27.00
CA TRP A 48 -9.42 -19.03 27.12
C TRP A 48 -10.62 -18.08 27.08
N ASP A 49 -10.79 -17.25 28.12
CA ASP A 49 -11.80 -16.19 28.13
C ASP A 49 -11.29 -14.98 27.33
N PRO A 50 -11.87 -14.68 26.16
CA PRO A 50 -11.40 -13.60 25.32
C PRO A 50 -11.88 -12.21 25.77
N ARG A 51 -12.77 -12.14 26.76
CA ARG A 51 -13.30 -10.86 27.25
C ARG A 51 -12.26 -10.20 28.15
N ALA A 52 -12.01 -8.91 27.89
CA ALA A 52 -11.23 -8.03 28.74
C ALA A 52 -12.13 -7.55 29.89
N THR A 53 -11.85 -7.98 31.13
CA THR A 53 -12.72 -7.68 32.28
C THR A 53 -11.91 -7.43 33.55
N ALA A 54 -12.58 -6.99 34.62
CA ALA A 54 -11.92 -6.73 35.92
C ALA A 54 -11.23 -7.97 36.50
N SER A 55 -11.68 -9.18 36.17
CA SER A 55 -11.07 -10.42 36.67
C SER A 55 -9.67 -10.68 36.10
N ASP A 56 -9.22 -9.86 35.13
CA ASP A 56 -7.88 -9.95 34.58
C ASP A 56 -6.80 -9.39 35.52
N PHE A 57 -7.21 -8.78 36.65
CA PHE A 57 -6.32 -8.15 37.63
C PHE A 57 -6.62 -8.65 39.05
N GLU A 58 -5.59 -9.08 39.76
CA GLU A 58 -5.63 -9.55 41.15
C GLU A 58 -5.45 -8.38 42.12
N GLY A 59 -6.18 -8.37 43.25
CA GLY A 59 -5.92 -7.44 44.36
C GLY A 59 -6.23 -5.96 44.12
N LEU A 60 -6.79 -5.59 42.96
CA LEU A 60 -7.41 -4.28 42.82
C LEU A 60 -8.65 -4.22 43.71
N PRO A 61 -8.85 -3.17 44.53
CA PRO A 61 -10.22 -2.79 44.86
C PRO A 61 -10.94 -2.66 43.52
N LEU A 62 -12.17 -3.15 43.43
CA LEU A 62 -13.14 -2.61 42.49
C LEU A 62 -13.29 -1.12 42.81
N HIS A 63 -12.30 -0.29 42.47
CA HIS A 63 -12.49 1.13 42.30
C HIS A 63 -13.61 1.21 41.30
N SER A 64 -14.70 1.77 41.78
CA SER A 64 -16.08 1.35 41.55
C SER A 64 -16.56 1.45 40.10
N GLU A 65 -15.70 1.83 39.17
CA GLU A 65 -15.92 1.79 37.74
C GLU A 65 -14.57 1.50 37.08
N LEU A 66 -14.49 0.41 36.29
CA LEU A 66 -13.44 0.22 35.28
C LEU A 66 -13.54 1.41 34.30
N SER A 67 -13.02 2.58 34.67
CA SER A 67 -13.11 3.76 33.80
C SER A 67 -12.27 3.55 32.54
N ASN A 68 -11.22 2.72 32.62
CA ASN A 68 -10.34 2.43 31.49
C ASN A 68 -9.49 1.15 31.66
N TYR A 69 -9.77 0.10 30.87
CA TYR A 69 -9.04 -1.18 30.91
C TYR A 69 -7.53 -1.03 30.60
N PHE A 70 -7.15 -0.11 29.71
CA PHE A 70 -5.75 0.10 29.33
C PHE A 70 -4.90 0.60 30.52
N ASN A 71 -5.45 1.53 31.31
CA ASN A 71 -4.76 2.06 32.50
C ASN A 71 -4.57 0.97 33.55
N GLU A 72 -5.62 0.20 33.83
CA GLU A 72 -5.56 -0.91 34.79
C GLU A 72 -4.57 -1.99 34.33
N GLN A 73 -4.57 -2.34 33.04
CA GLN A 73 -3.61 -3.29 32.49
C GLN A 73 -2.16 -2.80 32.63
N SER A 74 -1.91 -1.51 32.39
CA SER A 74 -0.59 -0.92 32.56
C SER A 74 -0.13 -0.93 34.03
N TYR A 75 -1.03 -0.57 34.96
CA TYR A 75 -0.75 -0.60 36.39
C TYR A 75 -0.49 -2.03 36.88
N ALA A 76 -1.38 -2.97 36.55
CA ALA A 76 -1.27 -4.36 36.96
C ALA A 76 -0.02 -5.04 36.41
N THR A 77 0.42 -4.67 35.20
CA THR A 77 1.70 -5.16 34.64
C THR A 77 2.88 -4.70 35.49
N LYS A 78 2.90 -3.43 35.94
CA LYS A 78 3.98 -2.88 36.78
C LYS A 78 4.02 -3.49 38.18
N GLN A 79 2.84 -3.72 38.77
CA GLN A 79 2.72 -4.29 40.11
C GLN A 79 2.83 -5.82 40.14
N GLY A 80 2.83 -6.49 38.98
CA GLY A 80 2.80 -7.94 38.90
C GLY A 80 1.47 -8.55 39.35
N THR A 81 0.38 -7.79 39.29
CA THR A 81 -0.96 -8.19 39.73
C THR A 81 -1.89 -8.55 38.57
N THR A 82 -1.36 -8.74 37.36
CA THR A 82 -2.14 -9.33 36.25
C THR A 82 -2.50 -10.79 36.60
N SER A 83 -3.66 -11.30 36.18
CA SER A 83 -4.07 -12.68 36.51
C SER A 83 -3.02 -13.71 36.07
N LYS A 84 -2.83 -14.76 36.88
CA LYS A 84 -1.85 -15.82 36.60
C LYS A 84 -2.00 -16.47 35.22
N VAL A 85 -3.24 -16.59 34.74
CA VAL A 85 -3.55 -17.16 33.42
C VAL A 85 -2.96 -16.29 32.30
N ILE A 86 -3.09 -14.97 32.39
CA ILE A 86 -2.50 -14.04 31.42
C ILE A 86 -0.97 -14.01 31.58
N GLN A 87 -0.46 -13.97 32.81
CA GLN A 87 0.99 -13.98 33.06
C GLN A 87 1.69 -15.20 32.45
N ALA A 88 1.04 -16.38 32.49
CA ALA A 88 1.57 -17.60 31.88
C ALA A 88 1.75 -17.46 30.35
N GLU A 89 0.77 -16.85 29.67
CA GLU A 89 0.84 -16.59 28.23
C GLU A 89 1.88 -15.52 27.89
N GLN A 90 1.96 -14.44 28.69
CA GLN A 90 3.00 -13.42 28.56
C GLN A 90 4.40 -14.00 28.75
N LYS A 91 4.59 -14.95 29.67
CA LYS A 91 5.86 -15.66 29.87
C LYS A 91 6.25 -16.48 28.64
N LYS A 92 5.34 -17.29 28.10
CA LYS A 92 5.59 -18.04 26.85
C LYS A 92 6.02 -17.11 25.72
N LEU A 93 5.32 -15.97 25.60
CA LEU A 93 5.61 -14.97 24.58
C LEU A 93 7.01 -14.35 24.75
N LYS A 94 7.41 -13.98 25.97
CA LYS A 94 8.74 -13.43 26.28
C LYS A 94 9.87 -14.42 26.01
N GLU A 95 9.65 -15.70 26.27
CA GLU A 95 10.65 -16.76 26.06
C GLU A 95 10.82 -17.16 24.59
N ALA A 96 9.81 -16.91 23.75
CA ALA A 96 9.81 -17.33 22.35
C ALA A 96 10.70 -16.46 21.46
N ASP A 97 11.51 -17.08 20.60
CA ASP A 97 12.24 -16.44 19.50
C ASP A 97 11.35 -16.29 18.26
N LEU A 98 10.43 -17.22 18.06
CA LEU A 98 9.44 -17.24 16.98
C LEU A 98 8.04 -17.47 17.55
N VAL A 99 7.07 -16.66 17.13
CA VAL A 99 5.65 -16.85 17.45
C VAL A 99 4.85 -17.15 16.19
N ILE A 100 4.12 -18.26 16.17
CA ILE A 100 3.28 -18.68 15.05
C ILE A 100 1.82 -18.61 15.49
N PHE A 101 1.02 -17.86 14.76
CA PHE A 101 -0.43 -17.80 14.96
C PHE A 101 -1.09 -18.70 13.92
N GLN A 102 -1.67 -19.83 14.36
CA GLN A 102 -2.42 -20.76 13.51
C GLN A 102 -3.93 -20.56 13.68
N PHE A 103 -4.62 -20.12 12.63
CA PHE A 103 -6.06 -19.84 12.71
C PHE A 103 -6.79 -19.87 11.36
N PRO A 104 -8.10 -20.19 11.33
CA PRO A 104 -8.95 -19.89 10.18
C PRO A 104 -9.29 -18.40 10.13
N VAL A 105 -9.34 -17.82 8.93
CA VAL A 105 -9.87 -16.47 8.71
C VAL A 105 -11.38 -16.51 8.90
N TYR A 106 -11.88 -15.84 9.94
CA TYR A 106 -13.30 -15.65 10.20
C TYR A 106 -13.65 -14.19 10.00
N TRP A 107 -14.62 -13.91 9.14
CA TRP A 107 -15.08 -12.55 8.83
C TRP A 107 -13.93 -11.57 8.55
N PHE A 108 -13.03 -11.97 7.64
CA PHE A 108 -11.88 -11.15 7.24
C PHE A 108 -10.96 -10.76 8.41
N SER A 109 -10.91 -11.57 9.46
CA SER A 109 -10.06 -11.32 10.63
C SER A 109 -9.64 -12.62 11.32
N VAL A 110 -8.96 -12.47 12.45
CA VAL A 110 -8.68 -13.56 13.38
C VAL A 110 -9.95 -14.01 14.11
N PRO A 111 -10.05 -15.28 14.55
CA PRO A 111 -11.14 -15.70 15.43
C PRO A 111 -11.22 -14.83 16.70
N ALA A 112 -12.44 -14.57 17.20
CA ALA A 112 -12.66 -13.74 18.38
C ALA A 112 -11.83 -14.18 19.60
N ILE A 113 -11.64 -15.49 19.78
CA ILE A 113 -10.82 -16.04 20.88
C ILE A 113 -9.35 -15.59 20.78
N LEU A 114 -8.80 -15.52 19.56
CA LEU A 114 -7.45 -15.05 19.29
C LEU A 114 -7.35 -13.52 19.41
N LYS A 115 -8.39 -12.78 19.00
CA LYS A 115 -8.45 -11.34 19.22
C LYS A 115 -8.41 -11.00 20.71
N GLY A 116 -9.19 -11.69 21.53
CA GLY A 116 -9.16 -11.51 22.99
C GLY A 116 -7.83 -11.91 23.62
N TRP A 117 -7.16 -12.93 23.08
CA TRP A 117 -5.78 -13.25 23.48
C TRP A 117 -4.83 -12.08 23.21
N PHE A 118 -4.90 -11.45 22.03
CA PHE A 118 -4.11 -10.24 21.76
C PHE A 118 -4.42 -9.12 22.76
N ASP A 119 -5.69 -8.81 23.00
CA ASP A 119 -6.12 -7.70 23.86
C ASP A 119 -5.62 -7.83 25.30
N LYS A 120 -5.52 -9.06 25.81
CA LYS A 120 -5.15 -9.34 27.20
C LYS A 120 -3.65 -9.59 27.37
N VAL A 121 -3.01 -10.27 26.42
CA VAL A 121 -1.60 -10.66 26.50
C VAL A 121 -0.68 -9.54 26.01
N PHE A 122 -1.08 -8.75 25.01
CA PHE A 122 -0.28 -7.63 24.52
C PHE A 122 -0.47 -6.38 25.37
N ALA A 123 0.09 -6.42 26.57
CA ALA A 123 0.03 -5.33 27.53
C ALA A 123 1.22 -4.36 27.44
N VAL A 124 0.99 -3.12 27.86
CA VAL A 124 2.04 -2.10 28.07
C VAL A 124 3.00 -2.57 29.16
N GLY A 125 4.31 -2.51 28.91
CA GLY A 125 5.35 -3.03 29.81
C GLY A 125 5.66 -4.51 29.62
N VAL A 126 4.85 -5.23 28.83
CA VAL A 126 5.12 -6.63 28.43
C VAL A 126 5.66 -6.68 27.02
N THR A 127 4.93 -6.03 26.10
CA THR A 127 5.17 -6.20 24.66
C THR A 127 5.59 -4.90 23.97
N HIS A 128 5.12 -3.77 24.48
CA HIS A 128 5.43 -2.42 24.01
C HIS A 128 5.41 -1.46 25.21
N GLY A 129 6.03 -0.29 25.08
CA GLY A 129 5.91 0.80 26.05
C GLY A 129 4.81 1.80 25.68
N PHE A 130 4.64 2.83 26.52
CA PHE A 130 3.83 4.02 26.24
C PHE A 130 4.32 5.21 27.11
N PRO A 131 4.48 6.42 26.55
CA PRO A 131 4.31 6.77 25.13
C PRO A 131 5.47 6.28 24.24
N ASP A 132 6.64 6.00 24.81
CA ASP A 132 7.84 5.55 24.10
C ASP A 132 7.89 4.02 23.94
N ASN A 133 8.88 3.53 23.17
CA ASN A 133 9.11 2.08 22.95
C ASN A 133 7.92 1.37 22.30
N VAL A 134 7.34 2.01 21.27
CA VAL A 134 6.34 1.44 20.36
C VAL A 134 6.96 1.11 19.01
N TYR A 135 6.29 0.26 18.24
CA TYR A 135 6.72 -0.13 16.88
C TYR A 135 8.13 -0.73 16.82
N GLU A 136 9.05 -0.11 16.09
CA GLU A 136 10.42 -0.59 15.87
C GLU A 136 11.26 -0.61 17.15
N ASN A 137 10.84 0.15 18.16
CA ASN A 137 11.44 0.19 19.49
C ASN A 137 10.63 -0.59 20.53
N GLY A 138 9.71 -1.45 20.09
CA GLY A 138 8.91 -2.32 20.97
C GLY A 138 9.76 -3.26 21.83
N LEU A 139 9.19 -3.75 22.93
CA LEU A 139 9.88 -4.61 23.90
C LEU A 139 10.14 -6.03 23.39
N MET A 140 9.61 -6.36 22.21
CA MET A 140 9.73 -7.65 21.54
C MET A 140 10.74 -7.64 20.39
N LYS A 141 11.61 -6.61 20.33
CA LYS A 141 12.66 -6.45 19.32
C LYS A 141 13.54 -7.69 19.20
N GLY A 142 13.84 -8.08 17.95
CA GLY A 142 14.68 -9.23 17.62
C GLY A 142 13.93 -10.57 17.52
N LYS A 143 12.69 -10.64 17.99
CA LYS A 143 11.83 -11.83 17.84
C LYS A 143 11.14 -11.84 16.47
N LYS A 144 10.63 -13.00 16.04
CA LYS A 144 9.93 -13.17 14.76
C LYS A 144 8.49 -13.61 14.97
N ALA A 145 7.60 -13.29 14.01
CA ALA A 145 6.25 -13.84 14.02
C ALA A 145 5.72 -14.17 12.63
N MET A 146 4.88 -15.20 12.59
CA MET A 146 4.26 -15.73 11.39
C MET A 146 2.75 -15.86 11.59
N LEU A 147 1.99 -15.47 10.56
CA LEU A 147 0.56 -15.74 10.47
C LEU A 147 0.38 -16.97 9.57
N SER A 148 0.05 -18.12 10.16
CA SER A 148 -0.35 -19.32 9.43
C SER A 148 -1.87 -19.39 9.44
N LEU A 149 -2.49 -19.07 8.31
CA LEU A 149 -3.94 -18.93 8.24
C LEU A 149 -4.57 -19.81 7.19
N THR A 150 -5.84 -20.14 7.35
CA THR A 150 -6.62 -20.88 6.36
C THR A 150 -7.84 -20.07 5.97
N THR A 151 -8.27 -20.13 4.71
CA THR A 151 -9.53 -19.49 4.30
C THR A 151 -10.30 -20.43 3.37
N GLY A 152 -11.62 -20.25 3.32
CA GLY A 152 -12.47 -20.97 2.37
C GLY A 152 -12.50 -20.37 0.96
N ALA A 153 -12.20 -19.08 0.82
CA ALA A 153 -12.30 -18.35 -0.44
C ALA A 153 -10.99 -18.36 -1.21
N THR A 154 -11.08 -18.59 -2.53
CA THR A 154 -9.92 -18.80 -3.41
C THR A 154 -8.99 -17.59 -3.45
N GLN A 155 -7.79 -17.80 -3.99
CA GLN A 155 -6.83 -16.72 -4.15
C GLN A 155 -7.37 -15.61 -5.07
N GLU A 156 -8.07 -15.93 -6.16
CA GLU A 156 -8.61 -14.91 -7.06
C GLU A 156 -9.59 -13.99 -6.34
N MET A 157 -10.38 -14.52 -5.40
CA MET A 157 -11.32 -13.72 -4.61
C MET A 157 -10.62 -12.67 -3.76
N TYR A 158 -9.38 -12.93 -3.31
CA TYR A 158 -8.55 -12.00 -2.53
C TYR A 158 -7.51 -11.24 -3.36
N SER A 159 -7.63 -11.25 -4.69
CA SER A 159 -6.80 -10.41 -5.56
C SER A 159 -7.22 -8.93 -5.45
N THR A 160 -6.42 -8.03 -6.01
CA THR A 160 -6.71 -6.59 -6.02
C THR A 160 -8.02 -6.25 -6.74
N SER A 161 -8.46 -7.10 -7.67
CA SER A 161 -9.75 -7.00 -8.38
C SER A 161 -10.80 -8.03 -7.90
N GLY A 162 -10.47 -8.84 -6.91
CA GLY A 162 -11.34 -9.90 -6.40
C GLY A 162 -12.44 -9.35 -5.49
N ASN A 163 -13.56 -10.07 -5.40
CA ASN A 163 -14.74 -9.63 -4.61
C ASN A 163 -14.46 -9.41 -3.12
N HIS A 164 -13.42 -10.04 -2.56
CA HIS A 164 -13.01 -9.84 -1.16
C HIS A 164 -11.96 -8.74 -0.99
N GLY A 165 -11.37 -8.26 -2.08
CA GLY A 165 -10.26 -7.30 -2.08
C GLY A 165 -8.92 -7.91 -1.65
N ASP A 166 -7.85 -7.10 -1.75
CA ASP A 166 -6.48 -7.53 -1.49
C ASP A 166 -6.29 -8.09 -0.07
N MET A 167 -5.85 -9.34 0.02
CA MET A 167 -5.50 -10.01 1.28
C MET A 167 -4.54 -9.17 2.15
N ASN A 168 -3.61 -8.43 1.54
CA ASN A 168 -2.69 -7.59 2.30
C ASN A 168 -3.41 -6.48 3.07
N MET A 169 -4.51 -5.93 2.51
CA MET A 169 -5.33 -4.92 3.17
C MET A 169 -6.11 -5.53 4.34
N ILE A 170 -6.68 -6.72 4.14
CA ILE A 170 -7.39 -7.46 5.20
C ILE A 170 -6.47 -7.77 6.38
N LEU A 171 -5.23 -8.16 6.09
CA LEU A 171 -4.27 -8.56 7.12
C LEU A 171 -3.49 -7.39 7.71
N TRP A 172 -3.57 -6.20 7.11
CA TRP A 172 -2.83 -5.03 7.57
C TRP A 172 -3.07 -4.71 9.05
N PRO A 173 -4.30 -4.68 9.59
CA PRO A 173 -4.54 -4.42 11.01
C PRO A 173 -3.90 -5.47 11.93
N ILE A 174 -3.88 -6.74 11.52
CA ILE A 174 -3.26 -7.83 12.29
C ILE A 174 -1.73 -7.71 12.22
N GLN A 175 -1.19 -7.37 11.05
CA GLN A 175 0.23 -7.13 10.85
C GLN A 175 0.73 -5.83 11.52
N ILE A 176 -0.13 -4.87 11.83
CA ILE A 176 0.24 -3.72 12.68
C ILE A 176 0.57 -4.19 14.09
N HIS A 177 -0.15 -5.18 14.65
CA HIS A 177 0.22 -5.76 15.95
C HIS A 177 1.66 -6.31 15.86
N ARG A 178 1.99 -7.05 14.79
CA ARG A 178 3.37 -7.48 14.49
C ARG A 178 4.37 -6.31 14.43
N ARG A 179 4.01 -5.17 13.80
CA ARG A 179 4.88 -3.98 13.75
C ARG A 179 5.06 -3.31 15.11
N LYS A 180 4.00 -3.17 15.92
CA LYS A 180 4.06 -2.69 17.31
C LYS A 180 4.99 -3.52 18.18
N LEU A 181 5.17 -4.80 17.83
CA LEU A 181 6.00 -5.79 18.51
C LEU A 181 7.39 -5.98 17.87
N CYS A 182 7.73 -5.26 16.79
CA CYS A 182 8.98 -5.45 16.04
C CYS A 182 9.24 -6.92 15.58
N LEU A 183 8.18 -7.67 15.25
CA LEU A 183 8.30 -9.07 14.82
C LEU A 183 8.56 -9.18 13.30
N MET A 184 9.61 -9.90 12.90
CA MET A 184 10.00 -10.10 11.49
C MET A 184 8.96 -10.94 10.70
N ARG A 185 8.69 -10.58 9.44
CA ARG A 185 7.67 -11.17 8.53
C ARG A 185 8.03 -12.58 8.05
N LEU A 186 7.17 -13.57 8.28
CA LEU A 186 7.20 -14.91 7.69
C LEU A 186 5.79 -15.34 7.20
N ALA A 187 5.76 -16.23 6.20
CA ALA A 187 4.83 -16.36 5.07
C ALA A 187 3.37 -16.85 5.32
N PHE A 188 2.55 -16.73 4.27
CA PHE A 188 1.16 -17.20 4.13
C PHE A 188 1.09 -18.58 3.47
N VAL A 189 0.26 -19.48 3.99
CA VAL A 189 -0.07 -20.76 3.32
C VAL A 189 -1.57 -20.81 3.08
N TYR A 190 -1.98 -21.00 1.81
CA TYR A 190 -3.38 -21.13 1.39
C TYR A 190 -3.60 -22.49 0.71
N SER A 191 -4.70 -23.20 1.00
CA SER A 191 -5.31 -24.15 0.05
C SER A 191 -6.71 -24.61 0.50
N PRO A 192 -7.69 -24.79 -0.43
CA PRO A 192 -9.05 -25.23 -0.10
C PRO A 192 -9.26 -26.76 -0.04
N ARG A 193 -8.26 -27.61 -0.32
CA ARG A 193 -8.34 -29.10 -0.14
C ARG A 193 -6.97 -29.76 -0.38
N LEU A 194 -6.33 -30.30 0.66
CA LEU A 194 -5.10 -31.09 0.57
C LEU A 194 -5.28 -32.47 1.24
N PRO A 195 -4.93 -33.59 0.57
CA PRO A 195 -4.86 -34.90 1.21
C PRO A 195 -3.57 -35.08 2.05
N PRO A 196 -3.57 -35.97 3.06
CA PRO A 196 -2.51 -36.09 4.08
C PRO A 196 -1.10 -36.45 3.56
N SER A 197 -0.97 -36.97 2.33
CA SER A 197 0.30 -37.46 1.79
C SER A 197 1.24 -36.37 1.27
N ARG A 198 0.90 -35.07 1.38
CA ARG A 198 1.69 -33.95 0.84
C ARG A 198 2.20 -32.95 1.89
N LEU A 199 2.16 -33.29 3.18
CA LEU A 199 2.77 -32.52 4.28
C LEU A 199 4.30 -32.32 4.09
N ILE A 200 4.97 -33.24 3.39
CA ILE A 200 6.42 -33.23 3.12
C ILE A 200 6.90 -31.97 2.37
N LEU A 201 6.08 -31.34 1.53
CA LEU A 201 6.48 -30.11 0.79
C LEU A 201 6.50 -28.86 1.69
N VAL A 202 5.63 -28.83 2.70
CA VAL A 202 5.63 -27.79 3.75
C VAL A 202 6.88 -27.95 4.62
N MET A 203 7.32 -29.18 4.88
CA MET A 203 8.54 -29.50 5.63
C MET A 203 9.82 -28.97 4.95
N THR A 204 9.96 -29.11 3.63
CA THR A 204 11.16 -28.64 2.92
C THR A 204 11.27 -27.11 2.94
N LEU A 205 10.13 -26.40 2.91
CA LEU A 205 10.09 -24.93 2.89
C LEU A 205 10.36 -24.29 4.27
N LEU A 206 9.88 -24.91 5.35
CA LEU A 206 10.21 -24.49 6.72
C LEU A 206 11.72 -24.60 6.99
N GLN A 207 12.38 -25.63 6.46
CA GLN A 207 13.85 -25.77 6.52
C GLN A 207 14.59 -24.69 5.69
N ILE A 208 14.11 -24.35 4.50
CA ILE A 208 14.73 -23.31 3.65
C ILE A 208 14.61 -21.91 4.30
N LEU A 209 13.50 -21.60 4.97
CA LEU A 209 13.26 -20.33 5.67
C LEU A 209 14.18 -20.11 6.88
N LEU A 210 14.68 -21.18 7.50
CA LEU A 210 15.65 -21.10 8.61
C LEU A 210 17.09 -20.85 8.12
N VAL A 211 17.40 -21.19 6.86
CA VAL A 211 18.79 -21.22 6.34
C VAL A 211 19.15 -19.97 5.52
N ARG A 212 18.21 -19.29 4.85
CA ARG A 212 18.54 -18.14 3.98
C ARG A 212 18.04 -16.79 4.52
N LYS A 213 18.99 -15.91 4.88
CA LYS A 213 18.78 -14.47 5.09
C LYS A 213 18.36 -13.80 3.78
N LYS A 214 17.07 -13.87 3.43
CA LYS A 214 16.36 -12.93 2.54
C LYS A 214 14.90 -13.36 2.50
N SER A 215 14.00 -12.40 2.73
CA SER A 215 12.56 -12.59 2.67
C SER A 215 12.13 -13.05 1.28
N LEU A 216 11.98 -14.37 1.10
CA LEU A 216 11.54 -14.97 -0.15
C LEU A 216 10.07 -15.40 -0.01
N MET A 217 9.24 -14.94 -0.93
CA MET A 217 7.86 -15.41 -1.13
C MET A 217 7.94 -16.74 -1.90
N VAL A 218 7.27 -17.79 -1.44
CA VAL A 218 7.19 -19.06 -2.20
C VAL A 218 5.72 -19.46 -2.38
N GLN A 219 5.36 -19.69 -3.64
CA GLN A 219 4.04 -20.05 -4.15
C GLN A 219 4.07 -21.53 -4.58
N ILE A 220 3.05 -22.33 -4.23
CA ILE A 220 2.88 -23.70 -4.74
C ILE A 220 1.51 -23.82 -5.40
N GLU A 221 1.51 -24.25 -6.65
CA GLU A 221 0.34 -24.57 -7.46
C GLU A 221 0.45 -26.05 -7.91
N LEU A 222 -0.66 -26.78 -7.97
CA LEU A 222 -0.67 -28.20 -8.35
C LEU A 222 -1.59 -28.42 -9.56
N GLU A 223 -1.00 -28.61 -10.74
CA GLU A 223 -1.68 -29.22 -11.90
C GLU A 223 -1.66 -30.75 -11.82
N ASP A 224 -2.81 -31.34 -12.15
CA ASP A 224 -3.06 -32.69 -12.64
C ASP A 224 -2.37 -33.90 -11.97
N SER A 225 -3.11 -34.51 -11.03
CA SER A 225 -3.54 -35.92 -11.09
C SER A 225 -2.56 -37.03 -11.50
N LYS A 226 -1.26 -36.95 -11.22
CA LYS A 226 -0.34 -38.11 -11.31
C LYS A 226 0.36 -38.39 -9.98
N ARG A 227 0.12 -39.60 -9.46
CA ARG A 227 0.77 -40.15 -8.26
C ARG A 227 2.17 -40.66 -8.63
N LEU A 228 3.21 -40.10 -8.02
CA LEU A 228 4.58 -40.62 -8.08
C LEU A 228 4.96 -41.10 -6.67
N LEU A 229 5.28 -42.38 -6.54
CA LEU A 229 5.87 -42.99 -5.35
C LEU A 229 7.37 -42.67 -5.35
N LEU A 230 7.82 -41.84 -4.41
CA LEU A 230 9.22 -41.40 -4.31
C LEU A 230 9.98 -42.27 -3.30
N ASN A 231 10.64 -43.32 -3.80
CA ASN A 231 11.70 -44.06 -3.07
C ASN A 231 12.94 -44.31 -3.95
N ASP A 232 13.07 -43.62 -5.09
CA ASP A 232 14.20 -43.75 -6.02
C ASP A 232 15.03 -42.44 -6.09
N PRO A 233 16.33 -42.48 -5.74
CA PRO A 233 17.23 -41.32 -5.78
C PRO A 233 17.37 -40.65 -7.16
N GLN A 234 17.26 -41.41 -8.26
CA GLN A 234 17.34 -40.86 -9.62
C GLN A 234 16.11 -40.01 -9.95
N SER A 235 14.92 -40.49 -9.60
CA SER A 235 13.67 -39.75 -9.74
C SER A 235 13.68 -38.43 -8.95
N ILE A 236 14.33 -38.39 -7.78
CA ILE A 236 14.49 -37.16 -6.98
C ILE A 236 15.40 -36.16 -7.69
N GLN A 237 16.52 -36.60 -8.27
CA GLN A 237 17.41 -35.69 -9.00
C GLN A 237 16.75 -35.09 -10.26
N THR A 238 15.98 -35.87 -11.00
CA THR A 238 15.23 -35.35 -12.16
C THR A 238 14.18 -34.33 -11.75
N ILE A 239 13.51 -34.55 -10.62
CA ILE A 239 12.54 -33.61 -10.08
C ILE A 239 13.22 -32.32 -9.61
N LEU A 240 14.35 -32.41 -8.91
CA LEU A 240 15.14 -31.25 -8.49
C LEU A 240 15.63 -30.42 -9.68
N ALA A 241 16.16 -31.07 -10.72
CA ALA A 241 16.60 -30.39 -11.94
C ALA A 241 15.44 -29.66 -12.67
N ASN A 242 14.26 -30.27 -12.70
CA ASN A 242 13.06 -29.64 -13.25
C ASN A 242 12.58 -28.44 -12.41
N TYR A 243 12.68 -28.52 -11.09
CA TYR A 243 12.36 -27.40 -10.21
C TYR A 243 13.39 -26.27 -10.29
N GLU A 244 14.68 -26.58 -10.43
CA GLU A 244 15.73 -25.57 -10.66
C GLU A 244 15.50 -24.81 -11.97
N THR A 245 15.12 -25.53 -13.03
CA THR A 245 14.80 -24.91 -14.33
C THR A 245 13.56 -24.01 -14.22
N LYS A 246 12.52 -24.45 -13.50
CA LYS A 246 11.34 -23.62 -13.22
C LYS A 246 11.67 -22.41 -12.34
N LEU A 247 12.53 -22.58 -11.34
CA LEU A 247 12.96 -21.48 -10.47
C LEU A 247 13.66 -20.38 -11.29
N LEU A 248 14.55 -20.77 -12.19
CA LEU A 248 15.24 -19.83 -13.09
C LEU A 248 14.25 -19.11 -14.02
N SER A 249 13.22 -19.81 -14.51
CA SER A 249 12.13 -19.21 -15.30
C SER A 249 11.29 -18.22 -14.48
N TYR A 250 11.00 -18.53 -13.22
CA TYR A 250 10.29 -17.63 -12.32
C TYR A 250 11.13 -16.41 -11.94
N GLU A 251 12.43 -16.57 -11.68
CA GLU A 251 13.34 -15.46 -11.40
C GLU A 251 13.40 -14.49 -12.58
N ASN A 252 13.50 -14.99 -13.82
CA ASN A 252 13.42 -14.17 -15.02
C ASN A 252 12.06 -13.48 -15.18
N THR A 253 10.97 -14.16 -14.83
CA THR A 253 9.62 -13.57 -14.86
C THR A 253 9.46 -12.46 -13.84
N VAL A 254 9.98 -12.66 -12.62
CA VAL A 254 9.98 -11.65 -11.55
C VAL A 254 10.82 -10.44 -11.95
N GLN A 255 11.99 -10.65 -12.55
CA GLN A 255 12.84 -9.55 -13.02
C GLN A 255 12.14 -8.74 -14.12
N ASN A 256 11.48 -9.42 -15.08
CA ASN A 256 10.69 -8.77 -16.12
C ASN A 256 9.45 -8.05 -15.55
N LEU A 257 8.78 -8.63 -14.55
CA LEU A 257 7.67 -7.98 -13.85
C LEU A 257 8.12 -6.76 -13.03
N GLN A 258 9.31 -6.77 -12.44
CA GLN A 258 9.88 -5.62 -11.73
C GLN A 258 10.23 -4.49 -12.71
N GLU A 259 10.77 -4.82 -13.89
CA GLU A 259 10.97 -3.86 -14.98
C GLU A 259 9.64 -3.28 -15.48
N ARG A 260 8.60 -4.11 -15.64
CA ARG A 260 7.25 -3.65 -16.01
C ARG A 260 6.54 -2.84 -14.91
N MET A 261 6.76 -3.17 -13.63
CA MET A 261 6.20 -2.41 -12.50
C MET A 261 6.86 -1.04 -12.36
N SER A 262 8.18 -0.97 -12.51
CA SER A 262 8.89 0.31 -12.54
C SER A 262 8.55 1.15 -13.78
N ALA A 263 8.21 0.50 -14.91
CA ALA A 263 7.60 1.16 -16.06
C ALA A 263 6.16 1.66 -15.76
N MET A 264 5.31 0.86 -15.10
CA MET A 264 3.95 1.24 -14.72
C MET A 264 3.88 2.37 -13.67
N GLU A 265 4.81 2.42 -12.71
CA GLU A 265 4.92 3.53 -11.74
C GLU A 265 5.34 4.83 -12.42
N LYS A 266 6.10 4.75 -13.53
CA LYS A 266 6.37 5.89 -14.42
C LYS A 266 5.18 6.22 -15.33
N GLU A 267 4.38 5.24 -15.73
CA GLU A 267 3.26 5.44 -16.65
C GLU A 267 2.01 6.03 -15.97
N ASN A 268 1.62 5.65 -14.75
CA ASN A 268 0.25 5.95 -14.27
C ASN A 268 0.04 7.28 -13.51
N LYS A 269 1.08 8.10 -13.35
CA LYS A 269 0.96 9.41 -12.68
C LYS A 269 1.71 10.47 -13.48
N SER A 270 0.97 11.35 -14.17
CA SER A 270 1.58 12.59 -14.66
C SER A 270 1.77 13.51 -13.45
N LYS A 271 3.04 13.77 -13.11
CA LYS A 271 3.43 14.67 -12.03
C LYS A 271 3.74 16.03 -12.62
N GLY A 272 3.46 17.06 -11.85
CA GLY A 272 3.70 18.44 -12.25
C GLY A 272 3.77 19.37 -11.05
N ASN A 273 3.84 20.67 -11.35
CA ASN A 273 3.70 21.74 -10.37
C ASN A 273 2.41 22.51 -10.65
N VAL A 274 1.78 23.05 -9.61
CA VAL A 274 0.59 23.89 -9.76
C VAL A 274 0.99 25.22 -10.39
N GLY A 275 0.18 25.68 -11.35
CA GLY A 275 0.27 27.02 -11.91
C GLY A 275 -1.09 27.68 -12.05
N GLY A 276 -1.08 28.99 -12.27
CA GLY A 276 -2.30 29.79 -12.39
C GLY A 276 -2.01 31.27 -12.61
N SER A 277 -3.01 32.11 -12.40
CA SER A 277 -2.88 33.57 -12.49
C SER A 277 -2.13 34.13 -11.27
N SER A 278 -1.48 35.27 -11.44
CA SER A 278 -0.88 36.00 -10.30
C SER A 278 -1.97 36.45 -9.33
N HIS A 279 -1.66 36.47 -8.03
CA HIS A 279 -2.57 36.95 -6.99
C HIS A 279 -2.94 38.43 -7.13
N ASP A 280 -2.07 39.23 -7.77
CA ASP A 280 -2.26 40.66 -7.99
C ASP A 280 -3.07 41.01 -9.25
N HIS A 281 -3.42 40.02 -10.06
CA HIS A 281 -4.16 40.22 -11.32
C HIS A 281 -5.67 40.10 -11.11
N GLN A 282 -6.43 41.03 -11.70
CA GLN A 282 -7.90 41.06 -11.60
C GLN A 282 -8.59 40.14 -12.63
N GLY A 283 -7.82 39.66 -13.62
CA GLY A 283 -8.29 38.86 -14.75
C GLY A 283 -7.49 37.57 -14.94
N SER A 284 -7.45 37.08 -16.18
CA SER A 284 -7.05 35.69 -16.50
C SER A 284 -8.00 34.68 -15.85
N ALA A 285 -7.55 33.45 -15.61
CA ALA A 285 -8.37 32.35 -15.10
C ALA A 285 -8.22 32.16 -13.59
N VAL A 286 -9.30 31.71 -12.94
CA VAL A 286 -9.36 31.49 -11.48
C VAL A 286 -8.96 30.07 -11.08
N ASP A 287 -8.93 29.15 -12.05
CA ASP A 287 -8.64 27.73 -11.81
C ASP A 287 -7.12 27.48 -11.72
N TYR A 288 -6.73 26.58 -10.83
CA TYR A 288 -5.37 26.05 -10.79
C TYR A 288 -5.14 24.98 -11.87
N LEU A 289 -4.01 25.05 -12.55
CA LEU A 289 -3.56 24.05 -13.52
C LEU A 289 -2.50 23.14 -12.92
N CYS A 290 -2.50 21.87 -13.32
CA CYS A 290 -1.37 20.98 -13.06
C CYS A 290 -0.43 20.99 -14.28
N LEU A 291 0.69 21.69 -14.16
CA LEU A 291 1.64 21.91 -15.24
C LEU A 291 2.69 20.78 -15.27
N PRO A 292 2.86 20.06 -16.39
CA PRO A 292 3.81 18.96 -16.48
C PRO A 292 5.26 19.44 -16.33
N HIS A 293 6.15 18.57 -15.83
CA HIS A 293 7.59 18.87 -15.76
C HIS A 293 8.30 18.82 -17.12
N ASP A 294 7.62 18.43 -18.19
CA ASP A 294 8.20 18.25 -19.51
C ASP A 294 7.35 18.94 -20.60
N PRO A 295 7.13 20.26 -20.54
CA PRO A 295 6.29 20.94 -21.51
C PRO A 295 6.84 20.81 -22.95
N ASP A 296 5.93 20.74 -23.92
CA ASP A 296 6.26 20.92 -25.33
C ASP A 296 5.74 22.28 -25.81
N PHE A 297 6.58 23.02 -26.53
CA PHE A 297 6.25 24.34 -27.07
C PHE A 297 6.11 24.31 -28.59
N SER A 298 5.86 23.12 -29.15
CA SER A 298 5.67 22.92 -30.59
C SER A 298 4.36 23.58 -31.03
N ILE A 299 4.43 24.85 -31.41
CA ILE A 299 3.38 25.51 -32.17
C ILE A 299 3.84 25.46 -33.65
N PRO A 300 3.01 25.02 -34.60
CA PRO A 300 3.35 25.12 -36.02
C PRO A 300 3.73 26.56 -36.36
N GLU A 301 4.94 26.75 -36.89
CA GLU A 301 5.66 28.03 -36.96
C GLU A 301 5.09 29.04 -37.98
N ASN A 302 3.89 28.81 -38.52
CA ASN A 302 3.30 29.65 -39.56
C ASN A 302 1.83 29.96 -39.28
N ASP A 303 1.55 30.81 -38.27
CA ASP A 303 0.51 31.85 -38.42
C ASP A 303 0.46 32.84 -37.22
N LEU A 304 0.69 34.12 -37.54
CA LEU A 304 0.06 35.32 -36.94
C LEU A 304 0.08 35.60 -35.42
N LEU A 305 0.89 34.93 -34.59
CA LEU A 305 1.04 35.30 -33.16
C LEU A 305 2.13 36.34 -32.87
N THR A 306 2.80 36.86 -33.91
CA THR A 306 3.89 37.85 -33.82
C THR A 306 3.41 39.30 -33.79
N THR A 307 2.11 39.56 -33.87
CA THR A 307 1.59 40.94 -33.81
C THR A 307 1.13 41.32 -32.40
N PRO A 308 1.60 42.46 -31.85
CA PRO A 308 1.28 42.89 -30.49
C PRO A 308 -0.11 43.52 -30.44
N ARG A 309 -1.17 42.71 -30.52
CA ARG A 309 -2.52 43.16 -30.12
C ARG A 309 -2.78 42.89 -28.64
N GLN A 310 -2.06 43.65 -27.82
CA GLN A 310 -2.37 44.26 -26.52
C GLN A 310 -3.02 43.43 -25.37
N GLY A 311 -3.38 42.16 -25.52
CA GLY A 311 -3.92 41.36 -24.42
C GLY A 311 -3.41 39.93 -24.41
N VAL A 312 -2.99 39.47 -23.23
CA VAL A 312 -2.60 38.07 -22.96
C VAL A 312 -3.17 37.61 -21.61
N GLY A 313 -3.47 36.33 -21.50
CA GLY A 313 -3.52 35.68 -20.19
C GLY A 313 -2.09 35.46 -19.69
N LEU A 314 -1.86 35.50 -18.38
CA LEU A 314 -0.55 35.22 -17.81
C LEU A 314 -0.62 33.99 -16.90
N LEU A 315 0.40 33.14 -17.01
CA LEU A 315 0.54 31.90 -16.25
C LEU A 315 1.83 31.94 -15.42
N TYR A 316 1.67 31.76 -14.11
CA TYR A 316 2.71 31.73 -13.09
C TYR A 316 2.69 30.37 -12.38
N GLY A 317 3.74 30.05 -11.62
CA GLY A 317 3.72 28.92 -10.69
C GLY A 317 3.03 29.30 -9.37
N ALA A 318 2.64 28.29 -8.60
CA ALA A 318 2.03 28.47 -7.29
C ALA A 318 3.00 28.09 -6.16
N GLU A 319 2.90 28.85 -5.07
CA GLU A 319 3.67 28.68 -3.84
C GLU A 319 2.75 28.59 -2.62
N TYR A 320 3.23 27.96 -1.56
CA TYR A 320 2.50 27.91 -0.29
C TYR A 320 2.65 29.21 0.48
N GLU A 321 1.54 29.84 0.86
CA GLU A 321 1.51 30.97 1.81
C GLU A 321 1.25 30.47 3.25
N MET A 322 1.86 29.34 3.64
CA MET A 322 1.71 28.77 4.98
C MET A 322 2.82 27.78 5.36
N ASN A 323 3.04 27.64 6.67
CA ASN A 323 3.81 26.54 7.24
C ASN A 323 2.88 25.42 7.73
N TYR A 324 3.01 24.21 7.19
CA TYR A 324 2.25 23.04 7.65
C TYR A 324 3.05 21.74 7.50
N ARG A 325 3.31 21.05 8.62
CA ARG A 325 4.12 19.81 8.67
C ARG A 325 5.50 20.01 8.01
N ASN A 326 5.73 19.41 6.86
CA ASN A 326 6.98 19.46 6.09
C ASN A 326 6.96 20.52 4.97
N VAL A 327 5.85 21.25 4.80
CA VAL A 327 5.70 22.35 3.85
C VAL A 327 6.01 23.68 4.54
N ARG A 328 6.68 24.58 3.82
CA ARG A 328 7.06 25.92 4.25
C ARG A 328 6.49 27.00 3.35
N PHE A 329 6.49 28.24 3.84
CA PHE A 329 6.26 29.42 3.00
C PHE A 329 7.17 29.38 1.77
N ASP A 330 6.64 29.82 0.64
CA ASP A 330 7.31 29.92 -0.66
C ASP A 330 7.69 28.57 -1.30
N ASP A 331 7.36 27.43 -0.67
CA ASP A 331 7.56 26.11 -1.28
C ASP A 331 6.66 25.98 -2.52
N VAL A 332 7.21 25.44 -3.61
CA VAL A 332 6.45 25.12 -4.83
C VAL A 332 5.38 24.08 -4.53
N VAL A 333 4.18 24.27 -5.07
CA VAL A 333 3.06 23.35 -4.86
C VAL A 333 3.08 22.21 -5.89
N PRO A 334 3.41 20.96 -5.52
CA PRO A 334 3.38 19.83 -6.45
C PRO A 334 1.94 19.40 -6.75
N CYS A 335 1.70 18.91 -7.95
CA CYS A 335 0.43 18.35 -8.38
C CYS A 335 0.60 17.01 -9.07
N ALA A 336 -0.50 16.27 -9.20
CA ALA A 336 -0.55 15.10 -10.03
C ALA A 336 -1.94 14.89 -10.60
N VAL A 337 -1.98 14.49 -11.86
CA VAL A 337 -3.21 14.05 -12.52
C VAL A 337 -3.21 12.53 -12.51
N CYS A 338 -4.14 11.96 -11.73
CA CYS A 338 -4.34 10.52 -11.67
C CYS A 338 -5.13 10.05 -12.89
N ARG A 339 -4.61 9.05 -13.59
CA ARG A 339 -5.30 8.42 -14.72
C ARG A 339 -6.39 7.49 -14.17
N VAL A 340 -7.62 7.97 -14.12
CA VAL A 340 -8.83 7.15 -13.88
C VAL A 340 -9.52 6.84 -15.21
N GLN A 341 -10.57 6.00 -15.22
CA GLN A 341 -11.44 5.82 -16.40
C GLN A 341 -12.24 7.10 -16.71
N ALA A 342 -11.55 8.22 -16.94
CA ALA A 342 -12.12 9.46 -17.39
C ALA A 342 -12.25 9.42 -18.92
N THR A 343 -13.37 9.92 -19.43
CA THR A 343 -13.67 9.93 -20.86
C THR A 343 -12.84 10.99 -21.60
N VAL A 344 -12.46 12.10 -20.94
CA VAL A 344 -11.70 13.22 -21.54
C VAL A 344 -10.79 13.89 -20.49
N LEU A 345 -9.57 14.29 -20.89
CA LEU A 345 -8.58 15.01 -20.07
C LEU A 345 -7.90 16.11 -20.91
N MET A 346 -7.88 17.36 -20.40
CA MET A 346 -7.05 18.44 -20.96
C MET A 346 -5.69 18.49 -20.23
N ILE A 347 -4.61 18.57 -20.99
CA ILE A 347 -3.24 18.67 -20.47
C ILE A 347 -2.61 19.99 -20.97
N PRO A 348 -2.34 20.97 -20.09
CA PRO A 348 -1.69 22.21 -20.47
C PRO A 348 -0.18 22.00 -20.68
N GLY A 349 0.43 22.79 -21.56
CA GLY A 349 1.85 22.71 -21.92
C GLY A 349 2.22 21.46 -22.72
N LYS A 350 1.26 20.80 -23.36
CA LYS A 350 1.46 19.61 -24.19
C LYS A 350 0.69 19.73 -25.51
N SER A 351 1.23 19.15 -26.57
CA SER A 351 0.66 19.07 -27.91
C SER A 351 0.30 17.63 -28.29
N ALA A 352 0.79 16.65 -27.52
CA ALA A 352 0.55 15.23 -27.72
C ALA A 352 0.00 14.54 -26.45
N CYS A 353 -0.87 13.55 -26.66
CA CYS A 353 -1.41 12.74 -25.58
C CYS A 353 -0.40 11.71 -25.05
N PRO A 354 -0.52 11.29 -23.78
CA PRO A 354 0.23 10.16 -23.25
C PRO A 354 -0.04 8.87 -24.02
N GLN A 355 0.86 7.90 -23.89
CA GLN A 355 0.73 6.57 -24.50
C GLN A 355 -0.64 5.94 -24.17
N ASP A 356 -1.27 5.34 -25.19
CA ASP A 356 -2.60 4.71 -25.17
C ASP A 356 -3.81 5.66 -25.04
N TRP A 357 -3.63 6.97 -25.20
CA TRP A 357 -4.72 7.93 -25.31
C TRP A 357 -4.81 8.49 -26.73
N LYS A 358 -6.04 8.75 -27.18
CA LYS A 358 -6.30 9.37 -28.48
C LYS A 358 -6.42 10.87 -28.32
N ILE A 359 -5.65 11.63 -29.10
CA ILE A 359 -5.84 13.07 -29.26
C ILE A 359 -7.24 13.30 -29.82
N GLN A 360 -8.03 14.13 -29.15
CA GLN A 360 -9.29 14.67 -29.68
C GLN A 360 -9.00 15.93 -30.48
N TYR A 361 -8.23 16.85 -29.88
CA TYR A 361 -7.66 18.01 -30.54
C TYR A 361 -6.51 18.58 -29.70
N ASN A 362 -5.71 19.46 -30.29
CA ASN A 362 -4.68 20.23 -29.60
C ASN A 362 -4.70 21.69 -30.09
N GLY A 363 -4.05 22.57 -29.36
CA GLY A 363 -3.96 23.98 -29.74
C GLY A 363 -3.33 24.82 -28.64
N LEU A 364 -3.95 25.97 -28.37
CA LEU A 364 -3.40 27.01 -27.48
C LEU A 364 -4.24 27.14 -26.23
N LEU A 365 -3.58 27.27 -25.09
CA LEU A 365 -4.24 27.61 -23.85
C LEU A 365 -4.71 29.06 -23.92
N ALA A 366 -6.00 29.28 -23.67
CA ALA A 366 -6.63 30.59 -23.68
C ALA A 366 -7.29 30.90 -22.34
N SER A 367 -7.29 32.19 -21.98
CA SER A 367 -8.01 32.73 -20.83
C SER A 367 -8.42 34.19 -21.08
N ASN A 368 -8.96 34.88 -20.09
CA ASN A 368 -9.20 36.32 -20.17
C ASN A 368 -7.87 37.12 -20.11
N TYR A 369 -7.91 38.40 -20.48
CA TYR A 369 -6.78 39.30 -20.29
C TYR A 369 -6.48 39.45 -18.80
N PHE A 370 -5.20 39.45 -18.41
CA PHE A 370 -4.81 39.47 -16.99
C PHE A 370 -5.32 40.70 -16.21
N ASN A 371 -5.59 41.82 -16.89
CA ASN A 371 -6.11 43.05 -16.28
C ASN A 371 -7.62 43.26 -16.47
N HIS A 372 -8.33 42.37 -17.19
CA HIS A 372 -9.78 42.50 -17.31
C HIS A 372 -10.48 41.89 -16.10
N PRO A 373 -11.30 42.67 -15.35
CA PRO A 373 -12.03 42.13 -14.22
C PRO A 373 -13.04 41.07 -14.69
N GLY A 374 -13.13 39.98 -13.92
CA GLY A 374 -14.14 38.95 -14.10
C GLY A 374 -13.57 37.54 -14.18
N ALA A 375 -14.27 36.60 -13.56
CA ALA A 375 -13.85 35.20 -13.53
C ALA A 375 -13.80 34.59 -14.94
N SER A 376 -12.73 33.86 -15.22
CA SER A 376 -12.62 33.00 -16.40
C SER A 376 -11.94 31.70 -16.02
N SER A 377 -11.93 30.75 -16.95
CA SER A 377 -11.27 29.46 -16.81
C SER A 377 -10.24 29.31 -17.90
N TYR A 378 -9.23 28.47 -17.64
CA TYR A 378 -8.31 28.06 -18.68
C TYR A 378 -9.02 27.08 -19.62
N ILE A 379 -9.03 27.41 -20.90
CA ILE A 379 -9.66 26.59 -21.95
C ILE A 379 -8.61 26.24 -22.98
N CYS A 380 -8.64 25.00 -23.46
CA CYS A 380 -7.84 24.61 -24.60
C CYS A 380 -8.59 24.98 -25.88
N LEU A 381 -8.11 26.02 -26.57
CA LEU A 381 -8.63 26.45 -27.87
C LEU A 381 -7.97 25.58 -28.96
N ASP A 382 -8.78 25.11 -29.90
CA ASP A 382 -8.29 24.36 -31.05
C ASP A 382 -7.24 25.14 -31.84
N GLY A 383 -6.22 24.45 -32.37
CA GLY A 383 -5.17 25.04 -33.20
C GLY A 383 -5.67 25.58 -34.53
N ASP A 384 -6.82 25.11 -35.02
CA ASP A 384 -7.52 25.61 -36.21
C ASP A 384 -8.95 26.05 -35.85
N PRO A 385 -9.10 27.19 -35.14
CA PRO A 385 -10.40 27.62 -34.64
C PRO A 385 -11.31 28.13 -35.78
N GLU A 386 -12.54 27.63 -35.82
CA GLU A 386 -13.58 28.13 -36.72
C GLU A 386 -14.06 29.53 -36.31
N TYR A 387 -14.54 30.30 -37.29
CA TYR A 387 -15.15 31.61 -37.06
C TYR A 387 -16.41 31.79 -37.91
N VAL A 388 -17.31 32.67 -37.46
CA VAL A 388 -18.55 32.99 -38.19
C VAL A 388 -18.27 34.11 -39.22
N PRO A 389 -18.45 33.88 -40.54
CA PRO A 389 -18.22 34.90 -41.56
C PRO A 389 -19.09 36.15 -41.36
N GLY A 390 -18.55 37.32 -41.72
CA GLY A 390 -19.27 38.61 -41.62
C GLY A 390 -19.26 39.26 -40.24
N THR A 391 -18.73 38.61 -39.20
CA THR A 391 -18.71 39.17 -37.82
C THR A 391 -17.57 40.17 -37.56
N ARG A 392 -16.64 40.35 -38.50
CA ARG A 392 -15.45 41.21 -38.33
C ARG A 392 -15.74 42.73 -38.39
N SER A 393 -16.98 43.12 -38.66
CA SER A 393 -17.40 44.53 -38.78
C SER A 393 -17.81 45.18 -37.45
N HIS A 394 -17.90 44.42 -36.36
CA HIS A 394 -18.33 44.90 -35.04
C HIS A 394 -17.32 44.52 -33.95
N ASN A 395 -17.12 45.40 -32.98
CA ASN A 395 -16.35 45.12 -31.77
C ASN A 395 -17.21 45.43 -30.54
N ASP A 396 -17.93 44.42 -30.08
CA ASP A 396 -18.90 44.56 -28.98
C ASP A 396 -18.30 44.28 -27.60
N ASN A 397 -17.00 43.92 -27.54
CA ASN A 397 -16.24 43.64 -26.31
C ASN A 397 -16.96 42.68 -25.33
N GLY A 398 -17.53 41.58 -25.85
CA GLY A 398 -18.22 40.54 -25.08
C GLY A 398 -17.26 39.61 -24.30
N LYS A 399 -17.44 38.28 -24.40
CA LYS A 399 -16.47 37.32 -23.82
C LYS A 399 -15.23 37.28 -24.71
N LEU A 400 -14.08 37.63 -24.12
CA LEU A 400 -12.81 37.73 -24.83
C LEU A 400 -11.91 36.54 -24.49
N PHE A 401 -11.24 36.01 -25.51
CA PHE A 401 -10.27 34.92 -25.40
C PHE A 401 -8.90 35.44 -25.81
N TYR A 402 -7.93 35.29 -24.92
CA TYR A 402 -6.56 35.70 -25.13
C TYR A 402 -5.63 34.51 -24.96
N PRO A 403 -4.57 34.39 -25.77
CA PRO A 403 -3.56 33.36 -25.57
C PRO A 403 -2.88 33.55 -24.22
N VAL A 404 -2.54 32.44 -23.58
CA VAL A 404 -1.84 32.43 -22.29
C VAL A 404 -0.34 32.37 -22.52
N ARG A 405 0.40 33.28 -21.86
CA ARG A 405 1.86 33.29 -21.84
C ARG A 405 2.40 32.97 -20.46
N THR A 406 3.49 32.23 -20.42
CA THR A 406 4.25 31.93 -19.20
C THR A 406 5.01 33.16 -18.67
N ARG A 407 5.13 33.24 -17.34
CA ARG A 407 5.98 34.20 -16.64
C ARG A 407 6.85 33.45 -15.64
N CYS A 408 8.17 33.53 -15.84
CA CYS A 408 9.14 32.93 -14.93
C CYS A 408 9.21 33.71 -13.61
N GLY A 409 9.65 33.04 -12.55
CA GLY A 409 9.62 33.54 -11.17
C GLY A 409 9.16 32.38 -10.29
N SER A 410 7.90 32.42 -9.85
CA SER A 410 7.27 31.26 -9.20
C SER A 410 7.10 30.07 -10.15
N LEU A 411 7.06 30.32 -11.47
CA LEU A 411 7.16 29.25 -12.48
C LEU A 411 8.63 28.92 -12.74
N GLU A 412 8.97 27.64 -12.58
CA GLU A 412 10.31 27.11 -12.81
C GLU A 412 10.68 27.15 -14.30
N CYS A 413 11.75 27.89 -14.62
CA CYS A 413 12.29 28.05 -15.96
C CYS A 413 13.81 27.83 -15.93
N PRO A 414 14.39 26.84 -16.63
CA PRO A 414 13.75 25.76 -17.42
C PRO A 414 12.94 24.76 -16.57
N PRO A 415 12.07 23.91 -17.16
CA PRO A 415 11.90 23.65 -18.59
C PRO A 415 10.90 24.57 -19.29
N TYR A 416 10.13 25.36 -18.55
CA TYR A 416 9.33 26.43 -19.14
C TYR A 416 10.24 27.57 -19.62
N GLN A 417 9.74 28.34 -20.57
CA GLN A 417 10.43 29.50 -21.13
C GLN A 417 9.65 30.76 -20.76
N ASN A 418 10.33 31.87 -20.52
CA ASN A 418 9.63 33.13 -20.22
C ASN A 418 8.90 33.64 -21.47
N ASP A 419 7.73 34.25 -21.27
CA ASP A 419 6.93 34.89 -22.34
C ASP A 419 6.55 33.96 -23.51
N SER A 420 6.49 32.65 -23.25
CA SER A 420 6.15 31.65 -24.25
C SER A 420 4.68 31.31 -24.21
N ILE A 421 4.09 31.11 -25.38
CA ILE A 421 2.69 30.72 -25.50
C ILE A 421 2.54 29.28 -25.01
N VAL A 422 1.53 29.05 -24.19
CA VAL A 422 1.25 27.74 -23.60
C VAL A 422 0.37 26.93 -24.56
N THR A 423 0.86 25.77 -24.98
CA THR A 423 0.09 24.79 -25.76
C THR A 423 -0.87 24.01 -24.86
N CYS A 424 -1.80 23.27 -25.45
CA CYS A 424 -2.64 22.33 -24.73
C CYS A 424 -3.12 21.20 -25.65
N VAL A 425 -3.45 20.06 -25.05
CA VAL A 425 -4.01 18.91 -25.75
C VAL A 425 -5.19 18.36 -24.97
N VAL A 426 -6.23 17.95 -25.68
CA VAL A 426 -7.38 17.25 -25.12
C VAL A 426 -7.35 15.79 -25.57
N CYS A 427 -7.32 14.89 -24.60
CA CYS A 427 -7.11 13.46 -24.76
C CYS A 427 -8.35 12.68 -24.31
N ALA A 428 -8.67 11.59 -25.01
CA ALA A 428 -9.67 10.61 -24.58
C ALA A 428 -9.06 9.20 -24.53
N LYS A 429 -9.56 8.36 -23.61
CA LYS A 429 -9.11 6.98 -23.45
C LYS A 429 -10.17 5.98 -23.86
#